data_AF-A0A559VBE6-F1
#
_entry.id   AF-A0A559VBE6-F1
#
_cell.length_a   1.000
_cell.length_b   1.000
_cell.length_c   1.000
_cell.angle_alpha   90.00
_cell.angle_beta   90.00
_cell.angle_gamma   90.00
#
_symmetry.space_group_name_H-M   'P 1'
#
loop_
_entity.id
_entity.type
_entity.pdbx_description
1 polymer ?
#
loop_
_entity_poly.entity_id
_entity_poly.type
_entity_poly.pdbx_seq_one_letter_code
_entity_poly.pdbx_strand_id
1 'polypeptide(L)' 'MPNAPKTPIQRFRLDTEPWQRFGELTEAAGTDRSSVLRQFVLWYIGTPKVAAVRRPKAEPAES' A
#
# COMPACT_ATOMS: atom_id res chain seq x y z
N MET A 1 17.05 -24.46 -8.74
CA MET A 1 16.78 -23.60 -9.91
C MET A 1 16.72 -22.15 -9.43
N PRO A 2 17.66 -21.27 -9.79
CA PRO A 2 17.73 -19.95 -9.20
C PRO A 2 17.06 -18.92 -10.11
N ASN A 3 15.72 -18.96 -10.20
CA ASN A 3 14.88 -17.87 -10.72
C ASN A 3 13.42 -18.25 -10.47
N ALA A 4 12.99 -18.19 -9.21
CA ALA A 4 11.57 -18.19 -8.92
C ALA A 4 10.94 -16.97 -9.63
N PRO A 5 9.81 -17.12 -10.34
CA PRO A 5 9.21 -16.00 -11.05
C PRO A 5 8.84 -14.92 -10.03
N LYS A 6 9.49 -13.75 -10.15
CA LYS A 6 9.08 -12.55 -9.42
C LYS A 6 7.64 -12.24 -9.83
N THR A 7 6.77 -11.98 -8.85
CA THR A 7 5.39 -11.59 -9.10
C THR A 7 5.34 -10.51 -10.20
N PRO A 8 4.53 -10.68 -11.26
CA PRO A 8 4.52 -9.74 -12.37
C PRO A 8 4.15 -8.34 -11.89
N ILE A 9 4.85 -7.33 -12.41
CA ILE A 9 4.60 -5.93 -12.08
C ILE A 9 3.28 -5.50 -12.71
N GLN A 10 2.36 -4.99 -11.89
CA GLN A 10 1.15 -4.33 -12.35
C GLN A 10 1.34 -2.81 -12.27
N ARG A 11 0.88 -2.09 -13.30
CA ARG A 11 1.02 -0.62 -13.40
C ARG A 11 -0.29 0.05 -13.00
N PHE A 12 -0.19 1.11 -12.22
CA PHE A 12 -1.30 2.02 -11.96
C PHE A 12 -0.80 3.46 -12.11
N ARG A 13 -1.70 4.39 -12.46
CA ARG A 13 -1.36 5.80 -12.61
C ARG A 13 -1.80 6.56 -11.36
N LEU A 14 -0.95 7.45 -10.88
CA LEU A 14 -1.19 8.35 -9.76
C LEU A 14 -0.25 9.55 -9.90
N ASP A 15 -0.71 10.72 -9.49
CA ASP A 15 0.12 11.92 -9.49
C ASP A 15 1.30 11.80 -8.51
N THR A 16 2.37 12.54 -8.77
CA THR A 16 3.62 12.48 -8.00
C THR A 16 3.41 12.81 -6.53
N GLU A 17 2.66 13.88 -6.23
CA GLU A 17 2.39 14.34 -4.86
C GLU A 17 1.69 13.28 -4.00
N PRO A 18 0.52 12.72 -4.39
CA PRO A 18 -0.11 11.66 -3.62
C PRO A 18 0.75 10.39 -3.53
N TRP A 19 1.57 10.08 -4.53
CA TRP A 19 2.50 8.94 -4.47
C TRP A 19 3.63 9.11 -3.45
N GLN A 20 4.16 10.33 -3.32
CA GLN A 20 5.15 10.70 -2.31
C GLN A 20 4.54 10.60 -0.92
N ARG A 21 3.40 11.25 -0.69
CA ARG A 21 2.69 11.24 0.60
C ARG A 21 2.30 9.83 1.03
N PHE A 22 1.85 8.99 0.10
CA PHE A 22 1.58 7.59 0.37
C PHE A 22 2.82 6.86 0.88
N GLY A 23 3.99 7.15 0.31
CA GLY A 23 5.27 6.61 0.76
C GLY A 23 5.60 6.91 2.20
N GLU A 24 5.58 8.20 2.55
CA GLU A 24 5.85 8.69 3.90
C GLU A 24 4.94 8.00 4.93
N LEU A 25 3.65 7.88 4.61
CA LEU A 25 2.67 7.23 5.46
C LEU A 25 2.90 5.73 5.61
N THR A 26 3.31 5.03 4.53
CA THR A 26 3.66 3.61 4.62
C THR A 26 4.92 3.38 5.44
N GLU A 27 5.93 4.23 5.27
CA GLU A 27 7.20 4.15 6.00
C GLU A 27 6.99 4.43 7.50
N ALA A 28 6.26 5.50 7.85
CA ALA A 28 5.89 5.81 9.23
C ALA A 28 5.05 4.70 9.89
N ALA A 29 4.27 3.96 9.11
CA ALA A 29 3.48 2.81 9.58
C ALA A 29 4.29 1.49 9.64
N GLY A 30 5.59 1.51 9.33
CA GLY A 30 6.44 0.32 9.34
C GLY A 30 6.10 -0.71 8.26
N THR A 31 5.52 -0.26 7.14
CA THR A 31 5.14 -1.10 6.00
C THR A 31 5.65 -0.49 4.68
N ASP A 32 5.32 -1.11 3.56
CA ASP A 32 5.69 -0.62 2.24
C ASP A 32 4.46 -0.43 1.33
N ARG A 33 4.63 0.42 0.32
CA ARG A 33 3.59 0.75 -0.66
C ARG A 33 2.94 -0.49 -1.29
N SER A 34 3.74 -1.52 -1.61
CA SER A 34 3.25 -2.73 -2.29
C SER A 34 2.42 -3.59 -1.35
N SER A 35 2.81 -3.70 -0.08
CA SER A 35 2.04 -4.42 0.94
C SER A 35 0.66 -3.79 1.16
N VAL A 36 0.59 -2.46 1.26
CA VAL A 36 -0.67 -1.74 1.40
C VAL A 36 -1.55 -1.85 0.14
N LEU A 37 -0.97 -1.69 -1.05
CA LEU A 37 -1.70 -1.85 -2.32
C LEU A 37 -2.23 -3.28 -2.50
N ARG A 38 -1.43 -4.29 -2.16
CA ARG A 38 -1.86 -5.70 -2.21
C ARG A 38 -3.02 -5.95 -1.26
N GLN A 39 -2.93 -5.47 -0.02
CA GLN A 39 -4.02 -5.59 0.95
C GLN A 39 -5.28 -4.87 0.46
N PHE A 40 -5.13 -3.66 -0.10
CA PHE A 40 -6.25 -2.90 -0.68
C PHE A 40 -6.95 -3.70 -1.77
N VAL A 41 -6.21 -4.21 -2.75
CA VAL A 41 -6.77 -5.01 -3.86
C VAL A 41 -7.50 -6.24 -3.33
N LEU A 42 -6.87 -6.99 -2.41
CA LEU A 42 -7.46 -8.20 -1.84
C LEU A 42 -8.74 -7.93 -1.05
N TRP A 43 -8.76 -6.84 -0.27
CA TRP A 43 -9.96 -6.39 0.44
C TRP A 43 -11.05 -5.93 -0.54
N TYR A 44 -10.68 -5.15 -1.57
CA TYR A 44 -11.61 -4.61 -2.56
C TYR A 44 -12.33 -5.70 -3.36
N ILE A 45 -11.65 -6.80 -3.70
CA ILE A 45 -12.26 -7.95 -4.39
C ILE A 45 -13.00 -8.92 -3.44
N GLY A 46 -13.09 -8.61 -2.14
CA GLY A 46 -13.81 -9.44 -1.16
C GLY A 46 -13.09 -10.73 -0.78
N THR A 47 -11.76 -10.76 -0.79
CA THR A 47 -11.00 -11.96 -0.41
C THR A 47 -11.30 -12.34 1.05
N PRO A 48 -11.68 -13.61 1.33
CA PRO A 48 -11.96 -14.05 2.69
C PRO A 48 -10.78 -13.80 3.64
N LYS A 49 -11.09 -13.38 4.88
CA LYS A 49 -10.11 -13.14 5.96
C LYS A 49 -9.15 -11.97 5.73
N VAL A 50 -9.32 -11.19 4.67
CA VAL A 50 -8.51 -9.98 4.43
C VAL A 50 -9.15 -8.80 5.15
N ALA A 51 -8.40 -8.21 6.08
CA ALA A 51 -8.86 -7.04 6.83
C ALA A 51 -8.82 -5.78 5.96
N ALA A 52 -9.74 -4.84 6.24
CA ALA A 52 -9.72 -3.52 5.63
C ALA A 52 -8.38 -2.84 5.86
N VAL A 53 -7.89 -2.14 4.83
CA VAL A 53 -6.66 -1.34 4.94
C VAL A 53 -6.89 -0.25 5.98
N ARG A 54 -6.03 -0.21 7.01
CA ARG A 54 -6.10 0.82 8.04
C ARG A 54 -5.42 2.09 7.53
N ARG A 55 -6.11 3.22 7.64
CA ARG A 55 -5.49 4.53 7.45
C ARG A 55 -4.57 4.79 8.65
N PRO A 56 -3.29 5.13 8.45
CA PRO A 56 -2.44 5.61 9.53
C PRO A 56 -3.09 6.82 10.18
N LYS A 57 -3.11 6.87 11.52
CA LYS A 57 -3.57 8.07 12.22
C LYS A 57 -2.64 9.20 11.78
N ALA A 58 -3.19 10.23 11.14
CA ALA A 58 -2.41 11.43 10.89
C ALA A 58 -1.96 11.95 12.26
N GLU A 59 -0.65 12.15 12.44
CA GLU A 59 -0.20 13.11 13.44
C GLU A 59 -0.99 14.40 13.17
N PRO A 60 -1.67 14.98 14.18
CA PRO A 60 -2.44 16.19 13.97
C PRO A 60 -1.50 17.22 13.37
N ALA A 61 -1.84 17.75 12.20
CA ALA A 61 -1.18 18.93 11.69
C ALA A 61 -1.38 20.02 12.76
N GLU A 62 -0.28 20.45 13.38
CA GLU A 62 -0.30 21.53 14.35
C GLU A 62 -1.03 22.74 13.71
N SER A 63 -1.99 23.28 14.46
CA SER A 63 -2.88 24.38 14.07
C SER A 63 -2.14 25.71 13.94
#